data_AF-A0A2E1VGZ6-F1
#
_entry.id   AF-A0A2E1VGZ6-F1
#
_cell.length_a   1.000
_cell.length_b   1.000
_cell.length_c   1.000
_cell.angle_alpha   90.00
_cell.angle_beta   90.00
_cell.angle_gamma   90.00
#
_symmetry.space_group_name_H-M   'P 1'
#
loop_
_entity.id
_entity.type
_entity.pdbx_description
1 polymer ?
#
loop_
_entity_poly.entity_id
_entity_poly.type
_entity_poly.pdbx_seq_one_letter_code
_entity_poly.pdbx_strand_id
1 'polypeptide(L)'
;MFRFFFDRKWFLWAWLGSLLILTSLWVQVKIDVEINNWFGEFYDMIQKALATPNAITIEEYWASLFSFIYLAGIYVAIAVVVSYFTSHYLFRWRASMVEWYHAVYDQARTIEGAAQRVQEDTIKFSRIMEQLGTSLIEAVMVLIQFGPILFGLSIGIPIFFFGDWQYGLLTGALIWSIGGTLFLIGLGWFLRLVGIEYDLQKKEAAYRKILVIAEDDQTIRPKTIGELFEDVRSIHYLSYLRYLYFNIGRIAYLQANVLSAYVLLAPAIVSGVVTLGVMQQIIRAFGRVEGSMQYLLKAWPTIIELLSVYKRLREFERRIQEAEGNALET
;
A
#
# COMPACT_ATOMS: atom_id res chain seq x y z
N MET A 1 10.06 -3.58 -21.51
CA MET A 1 9.21 -3.59 -20.31
C MET A 1 7.96 -4.46 -20.47
N PHE A 2 7.05 -4.16 -21.41
CA PHE A 2 5.77 -4.87 -21.54
C PHE A 2 5.78 -6.09 -22.48
N ARG A 3 6.94 -6.43 -23.06
CA ARG A 3 7.10 -7.58 -23.97
C ARG A 3 6.59 -8.88 -23.37
N PHE A 4 6.65 -9.04 -22.04
CA PHE A 4 6.04 -10.16 -21.32
C PHE A 4 4.60 -10.49 -21.73
N PHE A 5 3.77 -9.48 -22.01
CA PHE A 5 2.36 -9.66 -22.36
C PHE A 5 2.13 -9.93 -23.85
N PHE A 6 3.16 -9.74 -24.70
CA PHE A 6 3.05 -9.82 -26.16
C PHE A 6 3.91 -10.95 -26.76
N ASP A 7 4.98 -11.37 -26.09
CA ASP A 7 5.86 -12.44 -26.56
C ASP A 7 5.17 -13.81 -26.43
N ARG A 8 5.08 -14.55 -27.54
CA ARG A 8 4.43 -15.89 -27.58
C ARG A 8 4.94 -16.86 -26.50
N LYS A 9 6.23 -16.79 -26.17
CA LYS A 9 6.87 -17.61 -25.13
C LYS A 9 6.28 -17.35 -23.74
N TRP A 10 5.95 -16.10 -23.44
CA TRP A 10 5.53 -15.64 -22.11
C TRP A 10 4.03 -15.37 -22.02
N PHE A 11 3.33 -15.28 -23.15
CA PHE A 11 1.92 -14.90 -23.25
C PHE A 11 1.00 -15.65 -22.29
N LEU A 12 1.11 -16.99 -22.23
CA LEU A 12 0.29 -17.80 -21.32
C LEU A 12 0.58 -17.47 -19.86
N TRP A 13 1.86 -17.34 -19.49
CA TRP A 13 2.26 -16.96 -18.14
C TRP A 13 1.73 -15.57 -17.77
N ALA A 14 1.82 -14.61 -18.68
CA ALA A 14 1.39 -13.24 -18.45
C ALA A 14 -0.12 -13.15 -18.20
N TRP A 15 -0.93 -13.69 -19.11
CA TRP A 15 -2.39 -13.55 -19.04
C TRP A 15 -3.03 -14.51 -18.04
N LEU A 16 -2.68 -15.80 -18.06
CA LEU A 16 -3.25 -16.76 -17.10
C LEU A 16 -2.72 -16.51 -15.69
N GLY A 17 -1.45 -16.11 -15.56
CA GLY A 17 -0.88 -15.73 -14.26
C GLY A 17 -1.54 -14.48 -13.69
N SER A 18 -1.77 -13.45 -14.51
CA SER A 18 -2.54 -12.28 -14.08
C SER A 18 -3.94 -12.68 -13.65
N LEU A 19 -4.65 -13.47 -14.47
CA LEU A 19 -6.01 -13.93 -14.14
C LEU A 19 -6.05 -14.70 -12.81
N LEU A 20 -5.10 -15.60 -12.57
CA LEU A 20 -5.01 -16.36 -11.32
C LEU A 20 -4.80 -15.43 -10.12
N ILE A 21 -3.85 -14.49 -10.21
CA ILE A 21 -3.58 -13.52 -9.14
C ILE A 21 -4.84 -12.68 -8.86
N LEU A 22 -5.46 -12.10 -9.89
CA LEU A 22 -6.65 -11.27 -9.72
C LEU A 22 -7.86 -12.05 -9.19
N THR A 23 -8.06 -13.28 -9.63
CA THR A 23 -9.12 -14.15 -9.10
C THR A 23 -8.87 -14.50 -7.64
N SER A 24 -7.61 -14.73 -7.27
CA SER A 24 -7.26 -15.03 -5.88
C SER A 24 -7.52 -13.85 -4.94
N LEU A 25 -7.26 -12.61 -5.39
CA LEU A 25 -7.63 -11.41 -4.63
C LEU A 25 -9.15 -11.36 -4.39
N TRP A 26 -9.96 -11.65 -5.42
CA TRP A 26 -11.41 -11.69 -5.26
C TRP A 26 -11.86 -12.72 -4.22
N VAL A 27 -11.27 -13.92 -4.25
CA VAL A 27 -11.56 -14.97 -3.25
C VAL A 27 -11.15 -14.53 -1.85
N GLN A 28 -9.99 -13.88 -1.70
CA GLN A 28 -9.54 -13.36 -0.40
C GLN A 28 -10.49 -12.30 0.15
N VAL A 29 -10.93 -11.33 -0.67
CA VAL A 29 -11.92 -10.33 -0.23
C VAL A 29 -13.25 -10.99 0.15
N LYS A 30 -13.66 -12.06 -0.55
CA LYS A 30 -14.85 -12.84 -0.16
C LYS A 30 -14.68 -13.53 1.19
N ILE A 31 -13.51 -14.11 1.47
CA ILE A 31 -13.22 -14.66 2.80
C ILE A 31 -13.26 -13.57 3.87
N ASP A 32 -12.75 -12.37 3.57
CA ASP A 32 -12.84 -11.23 4.50
C ASP A 32 -14.28 -10.84 4.82
N VAL A 33 -15.21 -10.94 3.85
CA VAL A 33 -16.65 -10.75 4.06
C VAL A 33 -17.22 -11.82 4.99
N GLU A 34 -16.88 -13.09 4.77
CA GLU A 34 -17.34 -14.19 5.63
C GLU A 34 -16.78 -14.07 7.05
N ILE A 35 -15.52 -13.66 7.19
CA ILE A 35 -14.92 -13.35 8.50
C ILE A 35 -15.67 -12.20 9.17
N ASN A 36 -16.08 -11.18 8.42
CA ASN A 36 -16.88 -10.09 8.98
C ASN A 36 -18.23 -10.59 9.53
N ASN A 37 -18.92 -11.44 8.75
CA ASN A 37 -20.19 -12.06 9.14
C ASN A 37 -20.02 -12.91 10.40
N TRP A 38 -19.05 -13.83 10.39
CA TRP A 38 -18.69 -14.70 11.51
C TRP A 38 -18.51 -13.90 12.80
N PHE A 39 -17.86 -12.75 12.69
CA PHE A 39 -17.52 -11.96 13.87
C PHE A 39 -18.78 -11.28 14.42
N GLY A 40 -19.77 -10.96 13.58
CA GLY A 40 -21.08 -10.53 14.08
C GLY A 40 -21.74 -11.61 14.95
N GLU A 41 -21.85 -12.82 14.40
CA GLU A 41 -22.45 -13.96 15.11
C GLU A 41 -21.69 -14.30 16.40
N PHE A 42 -20.35 -14.31 16.33
CA PHE A 42 -19.49 -14.57 17.48
C PHE A 42 -19.70 -13.53 18.59
N TYR A 43 -19.73 -12.24 18.26
CA TYR A 43 -19.92 -11.21 19.27
C TYR A 43 -21.33 -11.18 19.85
N ASP A 44 -22.36 -11.52 19.08
CA ASP A 44 -23.71 -11.74 19.63
C ASP A 44 -23.75 -12.94 20.58
N MET A 45 -23.03 -14.02 20.27
CA MET A 45 -22.87 -15.18 21.15
C MET A 45 -22.15 -14.79 22.45
N ILE A 46 -21.06 -14.01 22.36
CA ILE A 46 -20.34 -13.49 23.54
C ILE A 46 -21.25 -12.59 24.38
N GLN A 47 -22.03 -11.71 23.75
CA GLN A 47 -22.98 -10.84 24.46
C GLN A 47 -23.98 -11.67 25.27
N LYS A 48 -24.55 -12.74 24.68
CA LYS A 48 -25.46 -13.66 25.37
C LYS A 48 -24.79 -14.37 26.55
N ALA A 49 -23.58 -14.88 26.33
CA ALA A 49 -22.81 -15.60 27.36
C ALA A 49 -22.49 -14.73 28.59
N LEU A 50 -22.17 -13.46 28.35
CA LEU A 50 -21.85 -12.50 29.42
C LEU A 50 -23.10 -11.96 30.11
N ALA A 51 -24.23 -11.88 29.42
CA ALA A 51 -25.49 -11.39 29.98
C ALA A 51 -26.17 -12.40 30.91
N THR A 52 -26.03 -13.71 30.66
CA THR A 52 -26.71 -14.74 31.45
C THR A 52 -25.81 -15.97 31.63
N PRO A 53 -25.54 -16.40 32.88
CA PRO A 53 -24.74 -17.59 33.14
C PRO A 53 -25.32 -18.83 32.45
N ASN A 54 -24.46 -19.65 31.83
CA ASN A 54 -24.83 -20.86 31.09
C ASN A 54 -25.82 -20.64 29.93
N ALA A 55 -25.92 -19.43 29.39
CA ALA A 55 -26.76 -19.14 28.21
C ALA A 55 -26.21 -19.72 26.90
N ILE A 56 -24.93 -20.09 26.88
CA ILE A 56 -24.29 -20.85 25.80
C ILE A 56 -23.56 -22.04 26.38
N THR A 57 -23.41 -23.08 25.58
CA THR A 57 -22.62 -24.27 25.92
C THR A 57 -21.15 -24.06 25.58
N ILE A 58 -20.27 -24.83 26.23
CA ILE A 58 -18.83 -24.79 25.90
C ILE A 58 -18.58 -25.34 24.49
N GLU A 59 -19.42 -26.28 24.04
CA GLU A 59 -19.40 -26.85 22.70
C GLU A 59 -19.72 -25.81 21.63
N GLU A 60 -20.74 -24.98 21.82
CA GLU A 60 -21.08 -23.87 20.91
C GLU A 60 -19.93 -22.87 20.79
N TYR A 61 -19.30 -22.52 21.92
CA TYR A 61 -18.16 -21.61 21.94
C TYR A 61 -16.98 -22.14 21.11
N TRP A 62 -16.57 -23.40 21.35
CA TRP A 62 -15.50 -24.03 20.58
C TRP A 62 -15.86 -24.22 19.12
N ALA A 63 -17.11 -24.60 18.81
CA ALA A 63 -17.57 -24.73 17.44
C ALA A 63 -17.44 -23.41 16.66
N SER A 64 -17.79 -22.28 17.29
CA SER A 64 -17.60 -20.97 16.69
C SER A 64 -16.13 -20.64 16.46
N LEU A 65 -15.23 -20.96 17.40
CA LEU A 65 -13.79 -20.75 17.21
C LEU A 65 -13.21 -21.64 16.10
N PHE A 66 -13.64 -22.90 16.02
CA PHE A 66 -13.20 -23.81 14.96
C PHE A 66 -13.69 -23.36 13.58
N SER A 67 -14.88 -22.78 13.45
CA SER A 67 -15.34 -22.22 12.17
C SER A 67 -14.50 -21.02 11.72
N PHE A 68 -14.01 -20.19 12.65
CA PHE A 68 -13.03 -19.15 12.33
C PHE A 68 -11.70 -19.73 11.88
N ILE A 69 -11.17 -20.73 12.61
CA ILE A 69 -9.90 -21.40 12.26
C ILE A 69 -10.01 -22.02 10.86
N TYR A 70 -11.16 -22.58 10.49
CA TYR A 70 -11.41 -23.10 9.16
C TYR A 70 -11.32 -22.00 8.08
N LEU A 71 -12.01 -20.87 8.26
CA LEU A 71 -11.93 -19.72 7.33
C LEU A 71 -10.50 -19.17 7.24
N ALA A 72 -9.84 -18.96 8.38
CA ALA A 72 -8.47 -18.48 8.45
C ALA A 72 -7.49 -19.46 7.80
N GLY A 73 -7.69 -20.77 7.98
CA GLY A 73 -6.89 -21.83 7.36
C GLY A 73 -6.98 -21.81 5.83
N ILE A 74 -8.19 -21.64 5.28
CA ILE A 74 -8.40 -21.47 3.84
C ILE A 74 -7.70 -20.20 3.34
N TYR A 75 -7.88 -19.08 4.04
CA TYR A 75 -7.22 -17.82 3.69
C TYR A 75 -5.71 -17.98 3.64
N VAL A 76 -5.10 -18.56 4.68
CA VAL A 76 -3.64 -18.78 4.77
C VAL A 76 -3.17 -19.71 3.65
N ALA A 77 -3.87 -20.81 3.39
CA ALA A 77 -3.51 -21.74 2.32
C ALA A 77 -3.47 -21.03 0.95
N ILE A 78 -4.51 -20.24 0.63
CA ILE A 78 -4.57 -19.46 -0.60
C ILE A 78 -3.45 -18.42 -0.63
N ALA A 79 -3.28 -17.65 0.45
CA ALA A 79 -2.29 -16.58 0.52
C ALA A 79 -0.85 -17.10 0.31
N VAL A 80 -0.50 -18.24 0.91
CA VAL A 80 0.83 -18.87 0.73
C VAL A 80 1.04 -19.31 -0.72
N VAL A 81 0.07 -20.01 -1.32
CA VAL A 81 0.16 -20.48 -2.71
C VAL A 81 0.27 -19.31 -3.68
N VAL A 82 -0.56 -18.27 -3.49
CA VAL A 82 -0.57 -17.07 -4.32
C VAL A 82 0.73 -16.29 -4.16
N SER A 83 1.21 -16.09 -2.93
CA SER A 83 2.48 -15.39 -2.69
C SER A 83 3.67 -16.08 -3.37
N TYR A 84 3.73 -17.41 -3.28
CA TYR A 84 4.72 -18.21 -3.99
C TYR A 84 4.57 -18.06 -5.51
N PHE A 85 3.35 -18.17 -6.03
CA PHE A 85 3.07 -18.02 -7.47
C PHE A 85 3.45 -16.63 -7.99
N THR A 86 3.05 -15.56 -7.29
CA THR A 86 3.35 -14.16 -7.64
C THR A 86 4.85 -13.91 -7.68
N SER A 87 5.62 -14.48 -6.74
CA SER A 87 7.09 -14.40 -6.76
C SER A 87 7.68 -14.99 -8.04
N HIS A 88 7.17 -16.13 -8.49
CA HIS A 88 7.61 -16.78 -9.72
C HIS A 88 7.12 -16.05 -10.98
N TYR A 89 5.90 -15.52 -10.94
CA TYR A 89 5.34 -14.69 -11.99
C TYR A 89 6.19 -13.44 -12.23
N LEU A 90 6.55 -12.73 -11.16
CA LEU A 90 7.43 -11.55 -11.21
C LEU A 90 8.82 -11.88 -11.76
N PHE A 91 9.39 -13.01 -11.34
CA PHE A 91 10.66 -13.47 -11.88
C PHE A 91 10.57 -13.74 -13.39
N ARG A 92 9.50 -14.38 -13.88
CA ARG A 92 9.30 -14.63 -15.32
C ARG A 92 9.07 -13.35 -16.12
N TRP A 93 8.33 -12.39 -15.54
CA TRP A 93 8.22 -11.06 -16.14
C TRP A 93 9.61 -10.42 -16.26
N ARG A 94 10.40 -10.44 -15.20
CA ARG A 94 11.78 -9.96 -15.25
C ARG A 94 12.63 -10.71 -16.28
N ALA A 95 12.53 -12.02 -16.34
CA ALA A 95 13.27 -12.84 -17.30
C ALA A 95 12.96 -12.42 -18.74
N SER A 96 11.69 -12.17 -19.08
CA SER A 96 11.33 -11.69 -20.42
C SER A 96 11.96 -10.33 -20.78
N MET A 97 12.08 -9.42 -19.79
CA MET A 97 12.73 -8.13 -20.00
C MET A 97 14.24 -8.31 -20.21
N VAL A 98 14.88 -9.11 -19.36
CA VAL A 98 16.32 -9.39 -19.40
C VAL A 98 16.70 -10.13 -20.68
N GLU A 99 15.93 -11.12 -21.13
CA GLU A 99 16.17 -11.85 -22.38
C GLU A 99 16.27 -10.89 -23.58
N TRP A 100 15.36 -9.93 -23.68
CA TRP A 100 15.43 -8.92 -24.74
C TRP A 100 16.63 -7.98 -24.56
N TYR A 101 16.86 -7.47 -23.34
CA TYR A 101 18.01 -6.58 -23.09
C TYR A 101 19.36 -7.24 -23.38
N HIS A 102 19.50 -8.55 -23.14
CA HIS A 102 20.70 -9.31 -23.49
C HIS A 102 20.88 -9.44 -25.00
N ALA A 103 19.80 -9.60 -25.77
CA ALA A 103 19.87 -9.70 -27.22
C ALA A 103 20.36 -8.41 -27.89
N VAL A 104 20.13 -7.25 -27.26
CA VAL A 104 20.52 -5.92 -27.75
C VAL A 104 21.64 -5.28 -26.92
N TYR A 105 22.34 -6.07 -26.10
CA TYR A 105 23.24 -5.55 -25.08
C TYR A 105 24.50 -4.92 -25.68
N ASP A 106 24.97 -5.41 -26.82
CA ASP A 106 26.17 -4.88 -27.47
C ASP A 106 26.00 -3.42 -27.92
N GLN A 107 24.79 -3.05 -28.33
CA GLN A 107 24.41 -1.66 -28.58
C GLN A 107 24.11 -0.94 -27.26
N ALA A 108 23.31 -1.56 -26.37
CA ALA A 108 22.83 -0.93 -25.16
C ALA A 108 23.94 -0.57 -24.16
N ARG A 109 25.05 -1.32 -24.10
CA ARG A 109 26.19 -1.08 -23.19
C ARG A 109 26.88 0.27 -23.39
N THR A 110 26.69 0.88 -24.55
CA THR A 110 27.22 2.22 -24.87
C THR A 110 26.43 3.34 -24.17
N ILE A 111 25.23 3.03 -23.67
CA ILE A 111 24.38 3.97 -22.96
C ILE A 111 24.78 3.99 -21.49
N GLU A 112 25.00 5.19 -20.95
CA GLU A 112 25.35 5.39 -19.55
C GLU A 112 24.32 4.73 -18.61
N GLY A 113 24.83 3.93 -17.66
CA GLY A 113 23.99 3.24 -16.68
C GLY A 113 23.24 2.01 -17.21
N ALA A 114 23.55 1.51 -18.41
CA ALA A 114 22.89 0.33 -19.00
C ALA A 114 22.79 -0.87 -18.05
N ALA A 115 23.89 -1.23 -17.37
CA ALA A 115 23.90 -2.33 -16.41
C ALA A 115 22.93 -2.11 -15.24
N GLN A 116 22.83 -0.87 -14.73
CA GLN A 116 21.88 -0.51 -13.68
C GLN A 116 20.43 -0.61 -14.18
N ARG A 117 20.15 -0.17 -15.42
CA ARG A 117 18.80 -0.27 -16.02
C ARG A 117 18.36 -1.71 -16.14
N VAL A 118 19.23 -2.57 -16.69
CA VAL A 118 18.94 -3.99 -16.90
C VAL A 118 18.78 -4.74 -15.57
N GLN A 119 19.62 -4.44 -14.56
CA GLN A 119 19.62 -5.17 -13.30
C GLN A 119 18.58 -4.61 -12.31
N GLU A 120 18.68 -3.34 -11.94
CA GLU A 120 17.97 -2.75 -10.80
C GLU A 120 16.58 -2.25 -11.21
N ASP A 121 16.51 -1.48 -12.30
CA ASP A 121 15.25 -0.86 -12.72
C ASP A 121 14.23 -1.90 -13.21
N THR A 122 14.65 -3.01 -13.84
CA THR A 122 13.72 -4.09 -14.24
C THR A 122 13.08 -4.80 -13.04
N ILE A 123 13.85 -5.00 -11.95
CA ILE A 123 13.34 -5.56 -10.69
C ILE A 123 12.33 -4.59 -10.09
N LYS A 124 12.72 -3.31 -9.93
CA LYS A 124 11.87 -2.28 -9.34
C LYS A 124 10.58 -2.13 -10.13
N PHE A 125 10.67 -2.05 -11.46
CA PHE A 125 9.51 -1.89 -12.32
C PHE A 125 8.48 -3.01 -12.12
N SER A 126 8.90 -4.28 -12.26
CA SER A 126 7.97 -5.42 -12.15
C SER A 126 7.34 -5.54 -10.76
N ARG A 127 8.12 -5.35 -9.69
CA ARG A 127 7.63 -5.39 -8.30
C ARG A 127 6.66 -4.26 -8.00
N ILE A 128 7.02 -3.03 -8.35
CA ILE A 128 6.18 -1.86 -8.07
C ILE A 128 4.87 -1.93 -8.87
N MET A 129 4.93 -2.35 -10.14
CA MET A 129 3.75 -2.53 -10.98
C MET A 129 2.80 -3.57 -10.40
N GLU A 130 3.30 -4.71 -9.94
CA GLU A 130 2.47 -5.74 -9.31
C GLU A 130 1.87 -5.22 -8.01
N GLN A 131 2.69 -4.69 -7.10
CA GLN A 131 2.21 -4.18 -5.81
C GLN A 131 1.12 -3.12 -5.98
N LEU A 132 1.31 -2.12 -6.85
CA LEU A 132 0.30 -1.10 -7.12
C LEU A 132 -0.93 -1.67 -7.83
N GLY A 133 -0.73 -2.60 -8.76
CA GLY A 133 -1.84 -3.23 -9.49
C GLY A 133 -2.73 -4.07 -8.59
N THR A 134 -2.13 -4.96 -7.78
CA THR A 134 -2.86 -5.86 -6.87
C THR A 134 -3.56 -5.08 -5.77
N SER A 135 -2.88 -4.12 -5.14
CA SER A 135 -3.49 -3.28 -4.09
C SER A 135 -4.59 -2.35 -4.60
N LEU A 136 -4.48 -1.80 -5.82
CA LEU A 136 -5.57 -1.03 -6.44
C LEU A 136 -6.80 -1.91 -6.67
N ILE A 137 -6.60 -3.09 -7.24
CA ILE A 137 -7.70 -4.01 -7.55
C ILE A 137 -8.35 -4.52 -6.26
N GLU A 138 -7.54 -4.85 -5.25
CA GLU A 138 -8.03 -5.20 -3.91
C GLU A 138 -8.88 -4.07 -3.32
N ALA A 139 -8.39 -2.82 -3.33
CA ALA A 139 -9.14 -1.68 -2.82
C ALA A 139 -10.49 -1.51 -3.53
N VAL A 140 -10.54 -1.67 -4.86
CA VAL A 140 -11.79 -1.62 -5.63
C VAL A 140 -12.72 -2.79 -5.25
N MET A 141 -12.20 -4.01 -5.14
CA MET A 141 -12.98 -5.19 -4.74
C MET A 141 -13.54 -5.04 -3.32
N VAL A 142 -12.76 -4.50 -2.39
CA VAL A 142 -13.20 -4.20 -1.03
C VAL A 142 -14.34 -3.19 -1.06
N LEU A 143 -14.24 -2.12 -1.84
CA LEU A 143 -15.34 -1.14 -1.96
C LEU A 143 -16.61 -1.78 -2.54
N ILE A 144 -16.47 -2.67 -3.54
CA ILE A 144 -17.61 -3.39 -4.14
C ILE A 144 -18.26 -4.36 -3.15
N GLN A 145 -17.49 -5.03 -2.29
CA GLN A 145 -18.02 -6.00 -1.33
C GLN A 145 -18.51 -5.34 -0.03
N PHE A 146 -17.68 -4.50 0.58
CA PHE A 146 -17.97 -3.89 1.88
C PHE A 146 -18.80 -2.62 1.80
N GLY A 147 -18.82 -1.91 0.67
CA GLY A 147 -19.69 -0.75 0.47
C GLY A 147 -21.17 -1.10 0.64
N PRO A 148 -21.70 -2.09 -0.10
CA PRO A 148 -23.08 -2.56 0.07
C PRO A 148 -23.37 -3.17 1.45
N ILE A 149 -22.42 -3.88 2.05
CA ILE A 149 -22.58 -4.42 3.42
C ILE A 149 -22.72 -3.28 4.42
N LEU A 150 -21.83 -2.29 4.37
CA LEU A 150 -21.86 -1.13 5.25
C LEU A 150 -23.16 -0.34 5.08
N PHE A 151 -23.63 -0.19 3.83
CA PHE A 151 -24.92 0.43 3.52
C PHE A 151 -26.09 -0.39 4.08
N GLY A 152 -26.10 -1.71 3.90
CA GLY A 152 -27.18 -2.56 4.41
C GLY A 152 -27.27 -2.55 5.93
N LEU A 153 -26.11 -2.59 6.61
CA LEU A 153 -26.02 -2.50 8.06
C LEU A 153 -26.37 -1.10 8.59
N SER A 154 -26.33 -0.04 7.78
CA SER A 154 -26.67 1.32 8.20
C SER A 154 -28.16 1.66 8.11
N ILE A 155 -28.98 0.78 7.51
CA ILE A 155 -30.41 1.03 7.35
C ILE A 155 -31.10 0.97 8.72
N GLY A 156 -31.82 2.04 9.08
CA GLY A 156 -32.61 2.11 10.31
C GLY A 156 -31.80 2.34 11.58
N ILE A 157 -30.52 2.71 11.45
CA ILE A 157 -29.64 3.02 12.57
C ILE A 157 -29.36 4.54 12.61
N PRO A 158 -29.53 5.22 13.76
CA PRO A 158 -29.23 6.64 13.88
C PRO A 158 -27.71 6.87 13.93
N ILE A 159 -27.20 7.66 13.00
CA ILE A 159 -25.78 7.93 12.83
C ILE A 159 -25.48 9.36 13.28
N PHE A 160 -24.44 9.55 14.09
CA PHE A 160 -23.99 10.86 14.55
C PHE A 160 -23.73 11.80 13.36
N PHE A 161 -24.15 13.07 13.47
CA PHE A 161 -24.21 14.08 12.40
C PHE A 161 -25.20 13.82 11.25
N PHE A 162 -25.60 12.58 10.97
CA PHE A 162 -26.41 12.22 9.79
C PHE A 162 -27.85 11.77 10.09
N GLY A 163 -28.18 11.52 11.36
CA GLY A 163 -29.50 11.01 11.76
C GLY A 163 -29.78 9.65 11.13
N ASP A 164 -31.01 9.40 10.71
CA ASP A 164 -31.46 8.14 10.11
C ASP A 164 -31.15 8.05 8.60
N TRP A 165 -30.26 8.91 8.10
CA TRP A 165 -29.89 8.89 6.69
C TRP A 165 -29.09 7.62 6.37
N GLN A 166 -29.66 6.77 5.52
CA GLN A 166 -29.11 5.46 5.12
C GLN A 166 -27.67 5.48 4.58
N TYR A 167 -27.17 6.63 4.10
CA TYR A 167 -25.79 6.78 3.59
C TYR A 167 -24.82 7.36 4.63
N GLY A 168 -25.25 7.57 5.88
CA GLY A 168 -24.45 8.27 6.90
C GLY A 168 -23.10 7.61 7.18
N LEU A 169 -23.04 6.28 7.27
CA LEU A 169 -21.79 5.55 7.56
C LEU A 169 -20.84 5.58 6.37
N LEU A 170 -21.35 5.39 5.15
CA LEU A 170 -20.53 5.47 3.94
C LEU A 170 -19.99 6.89 3.72
N THR A 171 -20.83 7.90 3.95
CA THR A 171 -20.44 9.31 3.84
C THR A 171 -19.45 9.70 4.94
N GLY A 172 -19.66 9.22 6.17
CA GLY A 172 -18.72 9.35 7.27
C GLY A 172 -17.35 8.75 6.96
N ALA A 173 -17.31 7.54 6.39
CA ALA A 173 -16.07 6.89 5.95
C ALA A 173 -15.33 7.72 4.90
N LEU A 174 -16.06 8.29 3.94
CA LEU A 174 -15.50 9.15 2.90
C LEU A 174 -14.95 10.46 3.47
N ILE A 175 -15.73 11.16 4.30
CA ILE A 175 -15.30 12.41 4.93
C ILE A 175 -14.09 12.17 5.82
N TRP A 176 -14.08 11.09 6.60
CA TRP A 176 -12.98 10.77 7.48
C TRP A 176 -11.70 10.42 6.69
N SER A 177 -11.83 9.58 5.66
CA SER A 177 -10.74 9.22 4.75
C SER A 177 -10.09 10.45 4.09
N ILE A 178 -10.92 11.31 3.47
CA ILE A 178 -10.45 12.51 2.78
C ILE A 178 -9.92 13.53 3.77
N GLY A 179 -10.67 13.79 4.85
CA GLY A 179 -10.32 14.78 5.87
C GLY A 179 -9.00 14.45 6.56
N GLY A 180 -8.80 13.19 6.96
CA GLY A 180 -7.56 12.70 7.54
C GLY A 180 -6.37 12.84 6.61
N THR A 181 -6.59 12.60 5.32
CA THR A 181 -5.55 12.79 4.30
C THR A 181 -5.19 14.26 4.15
N LEU A 182 -6.19 15.14 3.95
CA LEU A 182 -5.95 16.57 3.81
C LEU A 182 -5.26 17.14 5.05
N PHE A 183 -5.61 16.64 6.23
CA PHE A 183 -4.93 16.95 7.47
C PHE A 183 -3.45 16.58 7.43
N LEU A 184 -3.08 15.35 7.04
CA LEU A 184 -1.68 14.93 6.95
C LEU A 184 -0.89 15.71 5.89
N ILE A 185 -1.51 15.98 4.73
CA ILE A 185 -0.90 16.80 3.67
C ILE A 185 -0.66 18.23 4.19
N GLY A 186 -1.66 18.83 4.82
CA GLY A 186 -1.58 20.16 5.41
C GLY A 186 -0.49 20.24 6.48
N LEU A 187 -0.41 19.23 7.35
CA LEU A 187 0.63 19.13 8.38
C LEU A 187 2.04 19.01 7.78
N GLY A 188 2.21 18.16 6.76
CA GLY A 188 3.49 18.00 6.06
C GLY A 188 3.93 19.27 5.33
N TRP A 189 2.98 20.00 4.74
CA TRP A 189 3.23 21.30 4.12
C TRP A 189 3.59 22.38 5.16
N PHE A 190 2.84 22.48 6.24
CA PHE A 190 3.10 23.44 7.33
C PHE A 190 4.48 23.25 7.96
N LEU A 191 4.88 22.00 8.20
CA LEU A 191 6.20 21.64 8.72
C LEU A 191 7.31 21.72 7.65
N ARG A 192 6.97 22.06 6.39
CA ARG A 192 7.89 22.14 5.25
C ARG A 192 8.74 20.88 5.10
N LEU A 193 8.11 19.71 5.16
CA LEU A 193 8.82 18.42 5.07
C LEU A 193 9.53 18.21 3.73
N VAL A 194 8.93 18.66 2.64
CA VAL A 194 9.58 18.60 1.31
C VAL A 194 10.82 19.50 1.26
N GLY A 195 10.75 20.68 1.88
CA GLY A 195 11.88 21.61 1.92
C GLY A 195 13.05 21.07 2.74
N ILE A 196 12.78 20.46 3.91
CA ILE A 196 13.85 19.88 4.73
C ILE A 196 14.53 18.70 4.04
N GLU A 197 13.78 17.86 3.33
CA GLU A 197 14.32 16.73 2.58
C GLU A 197 15.24 17.21 1.44
N TYR A 198 14.84 18.25 0.73
CA TYR A 198 15.66 18.89 -0.30
C TYR A 198 16.97 19.47 0.27
N ASP A 199 16.87 20.22 1.37
CA ASP A 199 18.05 20.80 2.03
C ASP A 199 19.00 19.70 2.54
N LEU A 200 18.46 18.61 3.07
CA LEU A 200 19.21 17.44 3.51
C LEU A 200 19.97 16.80 2.35
N GLN A 201 19.31 16.51 1.23
CA GLN A 201 19.95 15.98 0.02
C GLN A 201 21.05 16.92 -0.51
N LYS A 202 20.81 18.24 -0.48
CA LYS A 202 21.80 19.24 -0.92
C LYS A 202 23.05 19.23 -0.03
N LYS A 203 22.88 19.16 1.30
CA LYS A 203 24.02 19.11 2.24
C LYS A 203 24.79 17.79 2.16
N GLU A 204 24.10 16.66 2.04
CA GLU A 204 24.71 15.33 1.81
C GLU A 204 25.50 15.29 0.49
N ALA A 205 24.94 15.85 -0.59
CA ALA A 205 25.63 15.92 -1.87
C ALA A 205 26.89 16.81 -1.82
N ALA A 206 26.83 17.94 -1.09
CA ALA A 206 28.00 18.80 -0.88
C ALA A 206 29.09 18.10 -0.06
N TYR A 207 28.71 17.36 0.98
CA TYR A 207 29.61 16.52 1.77
C TYR A 207 30.30 15.47 0.89
N ARG A 208 29.51 14.70 0.11
CA ARG A 208 30.02 13.70 -0.83
C ARG A 208 31.00 14.29 -1.84
N LYS A 209 30.70 15.47 -2.38
CA LYS A 209 31.58 16.15 -3.35
C LYS A 209 32.96 16.44 -2.77
N ILE A 210 33.04 16.89 -1.51
CA ILE A 210 34.32 17.19 -0.86
C ILE A 210 35.12 15.91 -0.61
N LEU A 211 34.45 14.81 -0.24
CA LEU A 211 35.12 13.51 -0.06
C LEU A 211 35.75 13.01 -1.35
N VAL A 212 35.03 13.08 -2.48
CA VAL A 212 35.57 12.69 -3.80
C VAL A 212 36.79 13.54 -4.16
N ILE A 213 36.73 14.86 -3.93
CA ILE A 213 37.87 15.75 -4.19
C ILE A 213 39.08 15.39 -3.32
N ALA A 214 38.87 15.02 -2.06
CA ALA A 214 39.96 14.60 -1.16
C ALA A 214 40.50 13.19 -1.47
N GLU A 215 39.71 12.33 -2.14
CA GLU A 215 40.14 11.04 -2.66
C GLU A 215 41.02 11.22 -3.92
N ASP A 216 40.63 12.13 -4.81
CA ASP A 216 41.33 12.41 -6.07
C ASP A 216 42.62 13.22 -5.88
N ASP A 217 42.67 14.12 -4.89
CA ASP A 217 43.82 15.00 -4.62
C ASP A 217 44.39 14.80 -3.21
N GLN A 218 45.53 14.11 -3.14
CA GLN A 218 46.26 13.81 -1.90
C GLN A 218 46.86 15.05 -1.21
N THR A 219 46.86 16.23 -1.86
CA THR A 219 47.33 17.49 -1.25
C THR A 219 46.28 18.18 -0.39
N ILE A 220 45.02 17.77 -0.51
CA ILE A 220 43.91 18.33 0.26
C ILE A 220 43.89 17.68 1.65
N ARG A 221 44.11 18.49 2.69
CA ARG A 221 44.10 18.03 4.08
C ARG A 221 42.73 17.40 4.42
N PRO A 222 42.70 16.25 5.13
CA PRO A 222 41.47 15.73 5.72
C PRO A 222 40.85 16.79 6.63
N LYS A 223 39.68 17.32 6.24
CA LYS A 223 38.90 18.22 7.09
C LYS A 223 38.44 17.45 8.32
N THR A 224 38.39 18.12 9.47
CA THR A 224 37.87 17.48 10.69
C THR A 224 36.38 17.17 10.51
N ILE A 225 35.84 16.19 11.26
CA ILE A 225 34.39 15.89 11.27
C ILE A 225 33.57 17.16 11.51
N GLY A 226 34.04 18.04 12.41
CA GLY A 226 33.37 19.32 12.70
C GLY A 226 33.38 20.33 11.55
N GLU A 227 34.36 20.29 10.64
CA GLU A 227 34.41 21.19 9.48
C GLU A 227 33.66 20.64 8.27
N LEU A 228 33.53 19.32 8.18
CA LEU A 228 33.01 18.63 7.01
C LEU A 228 31.55 18.17 7.19
N PHE A 229 31.16 17.84 8.42
CA PHE A 229 29.90 17.15 8.72
C PHE A 229 28.92 17.98 9.54
N GLU A 230 29.31 19.15 10.05
CA GLU A 230 28.44 19.98 10.91
C GLU A 230 27.16 20.44 10.20
N ASP A 231 27.29 20.81 8.93
CA ASP A 231 26.17 21.20 8.08
C ASP A 231 25.19 20.06 7.85
N VAL A 232 25.70 18.84 7.70
CA VAL A 232 24.89 17.62 7.56
C VAL A 232 24.22 17.31 8.89
N ARG A 233 24.97 17.36 9.99
CA ARG A 233 24.45 17.12 11.34
C ARG A 233 23.33 18.08 11.73
N SER A 234 23.50 19.38 11.49
CA SER A 234 22.51 20.40 11.85
C SER A 234 21.20 20.24 11.06
N ILE A 235 21.27 19.92 9.77
CA ILE A 235 20.05 19.68 8.96
C ILE A 235 19.34 18.40 9.39
N HIS A 236 20.08 17.35 9.75
CA HIS A 236 19.49 16.12 10.30
C HIS A 236 18.76 16.38 11.63
N TYR A 237 19.33 17.15 12.56
CA TYR A 237 18.62 17.50 13.80
C TYR A 237 17.34 18.29 13.56
N LEU A 238 17.36 19.26 12.63
CA LEU A 238 16.16 19.99 12.25
C LEU A 238 15.12 19.06 11.59
N SER A 239 15.57 18.13 10.76
CA SER A 239 14.74 17.08 10.15
C SER A 239 14.06 16.23 11.22
N TYR A 240 14.83 15.69 12.18
CA TYR A 240 14.28 14.89 13.28
C TYR A 240 13.21 15.64 14.07
N LEU A 241 13.43 16.92 14.36
CA LEU A 241 12.46 17.76 15.08
C LEU A 241 11.16 17.95 14.28
N ARG A 242 11.25 18.21 12.97
CA ARG A 242 10.08 18.34 12.10
C ARG A 242 9.32 17.02 11.96
N TYR A 243 10.03 15.91 11.76
CA TYR A 243 9.43 14.58 11.69
C TYR A 243 8.84 14.13 13.03
N LEU A 244 9.39 14.56 14.17
CA LEU A 244 8.77 14.34 15.49
C LEU A 244 7.38 14.97 15.53
N TYR A 245 7.25 16.26 15.22
CA TYR A 245 5.94 16.95 15.20
C TYR A 245 4.98 16.35 14.18
N PHE A 246 5.46 16.01 12.98
CA PHE A 246 4.65 15.33 11.98
C PHE A 246 4.14 13.98 12.51
N ASN A 247 5.02 13.19 13.13
CA ASN A 247 4.66 11.88 13.66
C ASN A 247 3.69 11.97 14.83
N ILE A 248 3.76 13.00 15.67
CA ILE A 248 2.73 13.24 16.70
C ILE A 248 1.35 13.37 16.04
N GLY A 249 1.22 14.25 15.03
CA GLY A 249 -0.04 14.42 14.31
C GLY A 249 -0.49 13.17 13.57
N ARG A 250 0.44 12.49 12.89
CA ARG A 250 0.18 11.24 12.16
C ARG A 250 -0.31 10.13 13.09
N ILE A 251 0.39 9.89 14.19
CA ILE A 251 0.04 8.83 15.15
C ILE A 251 -1.29 9.18 15.84
N ALA A 252 -1.48 10.44 16.26
CA ALA A 252 -2.75 10.88 16.85
C ALA A 252 -3.93 10.67 15.89
N TYR A 253 -3.77 11.00 14.60
CA TYR A 253 -4.76 10.73 13.58
C TYR A 253 -5.07 9.23 13.45
N LEU A 254 -4.04 8.37 13.40
CA LEU A 254 -4.24 6.92 13.33
C LEU A 254 -4.99 6.37 14.54
N GLN A 255 -4.71 6.88 15.75
CA GLN A 255 -5.44 6.47 16.96
C GLN A 255 -6.88 7.00 16.96
N ALA A 256 -7.11 8.23 16.51
CA ALA A 256 -8.45 8.77 16.34
C ALA A 256 -9.25 7.96 15.29
N ASN A 257 -8.60 7.47 14.23
CA ASN A 257 -9.24 6.66 13.19
C ASN A 257 -9.88 5.39 13.76
N VAL A 258 -9.23 4.75 14.75
CA VAL A 258 -9.78 3.56 15.43
C VAL A 258 -11.13 3.84 16.10
N LEU A 259 -11.34 5.08 16.55
CA LEU A 259 -12.57 5.52 17.24
C LEU A 259 -13.63 6.12 16.29
N SER A 260 -13.28 6.41 15.04
CA SER A 260 -14.16 7.12 14.10
C SER A 260 -15.53 6.44 13.91
N ALA A 261 -15.53 5.13 13.69
CA ALA A 261 -16.75 4.34 13.57
C ALA A 261 -17.59 4.34 14.86
N TYR A 262 -16.95 4.27 16.03
CA TYR A 262 -17.63 4.33 17.32
C TYR A 262 -18.30 5.68 17.55
N VAL A 263 -17.63 6.79 17.18
CA VAL A 263 -18.21 8.14 17.28
C VAL A 263 -19.43 8.26 16.37
N LEU A 264 -19.35 7.76 15.13
CA LEU A 264 -20.49 7.77 14.21
C LEU A 264 -21.66 6.91 14.70
N LEU A 265 -21.37 5.78 15.35
CA LEU A 265 -22.38 4.88 15.92
C LEU A 265 -22.88 5.28 17.30
N ALA A 266 -22.34 6.33 17.93
CA ALA A 266 -22.63 6.66 19.32
C ALA A 266 -24.14 6.77 19.63
N PRO A 267 -24.99 7.44 18.83
CA PRO A 267 -26.43 7.51 19.08
C PRO A 267 -27.10 6.14 19.08
N ALA A 268 -26.71 5.27 18.16
CA ALA A 268 -27.24 3.92 18.01
C ALA A 268 -26.83 2.98 19.14
N ILE A 269 -25.59 3.10 19.60
CA ILE A 269 -25.08 2.34 20.74
C ILE A 269 -25.82 2.75 22.02
N VAL A 270 -25.96 4.06 22.25
CA VAL A 270 -26.62 4.60 23.46
C VAL A 270 -28.12 4.29 23.48
N SER A 271 -28.78 4.28 22.33
CA SER A 271 -30.21 3.92 22.23
C SER A 271 -30.46 2.41 22.32
N GLY A 272 -29.42 1.57 22.26
CA GLY A 272 -29.54 0.12 22.37
C GLY A 272 -30.21 -0.56 21.16
N VAL A 273 -30.31 0.13 20.02
CA VAL A 273 -30.96 -0.42 18.81
C VAL A 273 -30.06 -1.37 18.01
N VAL A 274 -28.79 -1.47 18.37
CA VAL A 274 -27.76 -2.27 17.67
C VAL A 274 -27.20 -3.33 18.60
N THR A 275 -27.11 -4.57 18.13
CA THR A 275 -26.46 -5.66 18.87
C THR A 275 -24.94 -5.53 18.84
N LEU A 276 -24.24 -6.20 19.76
CA LEU A 276 -22.78 -6.18 19.78
C LEU A 276 -22.21 -6.74 18.46
N GLY A 277 -22.82 -7.77 17.90
CA GLY A 277 -22.45 -8.36 16.63
C GLY A 277 -22.57 -7.39 15.46
N VAL A 278 -23.71 -6.73 15.31
CA VAL A 278 -23.93 -5.74 14.24
C VAL A 278 -22.95 -4.57 14.38
N MET A 279 -22.74 -4.06 15.60
CA MET A 279 -21.77 -3.00 15.86
C MET A 279 -20.37 -3.40 15.37
N GLN A 280 -19.94 -4.62 15.68
CA GLN A 280 -18.64 -5.15 15.28
C GLN A 280 -18.51 -5.34 13.76
N GLN A 281 -19.59 -5.77 13.10
CA GLN A 281 -19.64 -5.84 11.64
C GLN A 281 -19.51 -4.46 10.99
N ILE A 282 -20.21 -3.45 11.53
CA ILE A 282 -20.12 -2.08 11.02
C ILE A 282 -18.72 -1.52 11.19
N ILE A 283 -18.10 -1.65 12.38
CA ILE A 283 -16.77 -1.09 12.63
C ILE A 283 -15.72 -1.69 11.68
N ARG A 284 -15.75 -3.01 11.48
CA ARG A 284 -14.85 -3.66 10.52
C ARG A 284 -15.14 -3.23 9.08
N ALA A 285 -16.39 -3.24 8.65
CA ALA A 285 -16.77 -2.84 7.30
C ALA A 285 -16.39 -1.37 7.03
N PHE A 286 -16.62 -0.49 7.99
CA PHE A 286 -16.23 0.92 7.94
C PHE A 286 -14.73 1.06 7.73
N GLY A 287 -13.91 0.40 8.55
CA GLY A 287 -12.45 0.44 8.42
C GLY A 287 -11.94 -0.11 7.08
N ARG A 288 -12.58 -1.15 6.53
CA ARG A 288 -12.25 -1.69 5.20
C ARG A 288 -12.57 -0.69 4.08
N VAL A 289 -13.73 -0.04 4.13
CA VAL A 289 -14.15 0.99 3.16
C VAL A 289 -13.25 2.22 3.25
N GLU A 290 -13.07 2.78 4.46
CA GLU A 290 -12.21 3.92 4.74
C GLU A 290 -10.77 3.68 4.27
N GLY A 291 -10.20 2.54 4.64
CA GLY A 291 -8.84 2.16 4.27
C GLY A 291 -8.63 2.07 2.76
N SER A 292 -9.64 1.56 2.03
CA SER A 292 -9.63 1.44 0.56
C SER A 292 -9.78 2.78 -0.14
N MET A 293 -10.59 3.70 0.40
CA MET A 293 -10.71 5.06 -0.12
C MET A 293 -9.40 5.84 -0.03
N GLN A 294 -8.54 5.53 0.96
CA GLN A 294 -7.20 6.13 1.10
C GLN A 294 -6.13 5.51 0.20
N TYR A 295 -6.47 4.52 -0.64
CA TYR A 295 -5.49 3.78 -1.45
C TYR A 295 -4.54 4.71 -2.22
N LEU A 296 -5.08 5.65 -3.02
CA LEU A 296 -4.27 6.52 -3.88
C LEU A 296 -3.23 7.33 -3.10
N LEU A 297 -3.57 7.70 -1.88
CA LEU A 297 -2.75 8.55 -1.02
C LEU A 297 -1.65 7.75 -0.35
N LYS A 298 -1.97 6.54 0.11
CA LYS A 298 -0.99 5.57 0.63
C LYS A 298 -0.03 5.11 -0.48
N ALA A 299 -0.54 4.92 -1.68
CA ALA A 299 0.21 4.47 -2.86
C ALA A 299 1.05 5.59 -3.50
N TRP A 300 0.82 6.87 -3.17
CA TRP A 300 1.43 8.00 -3.86
C TRP A 300 2.98 7.95 -3.95
N PRO A 301 3.74 7.69 -2.86
CA PRO A 301 5.20 7.59 -2.96
C PRO A 301 5.64 6.47 -3.91
N THR A 302 4.93 5.34 -3.89
CA THR A 302 5.20 4.18 -4.74
C THR A 302 4.86 4.47 -6.21
N ILE A 303 3.81 5.24 -6.48
CA ILE A 303 3.46 5.73 -7.83
C ILE A 303 4.57 6.65 -8.36
N ILE A 304 5.09 7.57 -7.55
CA ILE A 304 6.21 8.43 -7.95
C ILE A 304 7.46 7.61 -8.27
N GLU A 305 7.77 6.60 -7.46
CA GLU A 305 8.87 5.68 -7.73
C GLU A 305 8.66 4.93 -9.06
N LEU A 306 7.45 4.42 -9.30
CA LEU A 306 7.09 3.76 -10.55
C LEU A 306 7.31 4.68 -11.75
N LEU A 307 6.81 5.92 -11.69
CA LEU A 307 6.95 6.91 -12.77
C LEU A 307 8.42 7.21 -13.07
N SER A 308 9.23 7.30 -12.02
CA SER A 308 10.67 7.53 -12.14
C SER A 308 11.38 6.36 -12.83
N VAL A 309 11.12 5.11 -12.39
CA VAL A 309 11.68 3.89 -13.02
C VAL A 309 11.19 3.75 -14.46
N TYR A 310 9.89 3.95 -14.69
CA TYR A 310 9.27 3.87 -16.01
C TYR A 310 9.90 4.84 -17.00
N LYS A 311 10.09 6.11 -16.60
CA LYS A 311 10.74 7.11 -17.45
C LYS A 311 12.15 6.68 -17.84
N ARG A 312 12.94 6.21 -16.88
CA ARG A 312 14.33 5.77 -17.12
C ARG A 312 14.41 4.56 -18.05
N LEU A 313 13.58 3.55 -17.83
CA LEU A 313 13.52 2.38 -18.71
C LEU A 313 13.00 2.73 -20.11
N ARG A 314 11.98 3.58 -20.23
CA ARG A 314 11.45 4.00 -21.53
C ARG A 314 12.45 4.83 -22.33
N GLU A 315 13.19 5.71 -21.66
CA GLU A 315 14.28 6.46 -22.28
C GLU A 315 15.41 5.53 -22.74
N PHE A 316 15.79 4.55 -21.93
CA PHE A 316 16.77 3.54 -22.29
C PHE A 316 16.34 2.71 -23.50
N GLU A 317 15.10 2.21 -23.52
CA GLU A 317 14.52 1.47 -24.65
C GLU A 317 14.50 2.29 -25.95
N ARG A 318 14.14 3.58 -25.86
CA ARG A 318 14.15 4.49 -27.01
C ARG A 318 15.55 4.67 -27.58
N ARG A 319 16.56 4.91 -26.73
CA ARG A 319 17.96 5.08 -27.17
C ARG A 319 18.52 3.82 -27.85
N ILE A 320 18.12 2.63 -27.39
CA ILE A 320 18.50 1.37 -28.05
C ILE A 320 17.89 1.30 -29.46
N GLN A 321 16.60 1.64 -29.61
CA GLN A 321 15.92 1.63 -30.91
C GLN A 321 16.50 2.65 -31.88
N GLU A 322 16.87 3.85 -31.40
CA GLU A 322 17.57 4.86 -32.21
C GLU A 322 18.94 4.36 -32.66
N ALA A 323 19.70 3.66 -31.81
CA ALA A 323 20.97 3.07 -32.17
C ALA A 323 20.84 1.92 -33.18
N GLU A 324 19.79 1.09 -33.08
CA GLU A 324 19.49 0.04 -34.07
C GLU A 324 19.05 0.62 -35.42
N GLY A 325 18.21 1.67 -35.43
CA GLY A 325 17.76 2.33 -36.65
C GLY A 325 18.92 2.99 -37.42
N ASN A 326 19.82 3.68 -36.71
CA ASN A 326 20.98 4.30 -37.33
C ASN A 326 22.00 3.27 -37.88
N ALA A 327 22.08 2.07 -37.30
CA ALA A 327 22.96 1.00 -37.78
C ALA A 327 22.46 0.30 -39.06
N LEU A 328 21.19 0.50 -39.44
CA LEU A 328 20.60 -0.04 -40.68
C LEU A 328 20.68 0.95 -41.85
N GLU A 329 20.99 2.22 -41.58
CA GLU A 329 21.15 3.28 -42.59
C GLU A 329 22.61 3.55 -42.99
N THR A 330 23.59 2.99 -42.28
CA THR A 330 25.04 3.04 -42.57
C THR A 330 25.56 1.75 -43.19
#